data_AF-A0ABC9H7A5-F1
#
_entry.id   AF-A0ABC9H7A5-F1
#
_cell.length_a   1.000
_cell.length_b   1.000
_cell.length_c   1.000
_cell.angle_alpha   90.00
_cell.angle_beta   90.00
_cell.angle_gamma   90.00
#
_symmetry.space_group_name_H-M   'P 1'
#
loop_
_entity.id
_entity.type
_entity.pdbx_description
1 polymer ?
#
loop_
_entity_poly.entity_id
_entity_poly.type
_entity_poly.pdbx_seq_one_letter_code
_entity_poly.pdbx_strand_id
1 'polypeptide(L)'
;MAKTAAATVLDIAELSFSDLALLQSPETPADDSRRRHVLDTVATELGRGGSGLLAIAEVPRVGALRRRLLPLSRRLALMDYPTRSQILKNHGLASDVPLKKPDRSVSSFAKLLRHSGKLSLLELVNNTDSINDGFVCLEKIYDSDGSDESNCDDDMVNLGELVNELGLYMMELGILIARACDIVIGGGQLEQSITDFGTAKARLIHYHSELDNIIIREKENNTKKRLLKKVAVKPYQLGSQRRSRSLCSCCIKSEDMTPVVAIKDNSSRDTSVQGQAAEISRLNLWQEWHYDFGILTVLTAPLFLSASEGEKCLINQEYHHSNGHTHLQLCNGRKIFSVRCSPESFIVQVGEAADILSSGKLNSTLHSVSRPLSFTDISRETFVVFLQPSWDKTLSCSGYCLDTEEQSSHNIETSIISNGAAGSCDEDVRMQEILEKIPPLSSRLREGMTFAEFSRQTTKQYYGGGGIQQNN
;
A
#
# COMPACT_ATOMS: atom_id res chain seq x y z
N MET A 1 -19.12 16.75 7.37
CA MET A 1 -19.41 16.44 5.95
C MET A 1 -18.07 16.34 5.24
N ALA A 2 -17.69 15.15 4.75
CA ALA A 2 -16.47 15.01 3.95
C ALA A 2 -16.65 15.84 2.67
N LYS A 3 -15.73 16.78 2.40
CA LYS A 3 -15.76 17.52 1.13
C LYS A 3 -15.47 16.51 0.00
N THR A 4 -16.48 16.19 -0.79
CA THR A 4 -16.32 15.37 -2.01
C THR A 4 -15.84 16.28 -3.14
N ALA A 5 -14.94 15.77 -3.98
CA ALA A 5 -14.53 16.50 -5.16
C ALA A 5 -14.08 15.52 -6.24
N ALA A 6 -14.50 15.77 -7.48
CA ALA A 6 -14.27 14.88 -8.61
C ALA A 6 -12.77 14.68 -8.83
N ALA A 7 -12.25 13.47 -8.60
CA ALA A 7 -10.92 13.09 -9.05
C ALA A 7 -11.02 12.65 -10.51
N THR A 8 -10.06 13.05 -11.35
CA THR A 8 -10.03 12.57 -12.74
C THR A 8 -9.55 11.13 -12.73
N VAL A 9 -10.25 10.23 -13.42
CA VAL A 9 -9.79 8.83 -13.51
C VAL A 9 -8.54 8.77 -14.38
N LEU A 10 -7.52 8.06 -13.93
CA LEU A 10 -6.29 7.80 -14.66
C LEU A 10 -6.10 6.29 -14.82
N ASP A 11 -6.15 5.84 -16.07
CA ASP A 11 -5.68 4.52 -16.47
C ASP A 11 -4.18 4.62 -16.70
N ILE A 12 -3.40 3.92 -15.87
CA ILE A 12 -1.94 3.88 -16.07
C ILE A 12 -1.61 2.94 -17.23
N ALA A 13 -0.58 3.28 -18.00
CA ALA A 13 -0.14 2.42 -19.09
C ALA A 13 0.33 1.06 -18.53
N GLU A 14 0.12 0.01 -19.31
CA GLU A 14 0.40 -1.37 -18.90
C GLU A 14 1.39 -2.00 -19.87
N LEU A 15 2.48 -2.57 -19.33
CA LEU A 15 3.44 -3.37 -20.07
C LEU A 15 3.25 -4.84 -19.76
N SER A 16 3.37 -5.71 -20.77
CA SER A 16 3.41 -7.15 -20.51
C SER A 16 4.76 -7.55 -19.89
N PHE A 17 4.72 -8.51 -18.97
CA PHE A 17 5.92 -9.14 -18.45
C PHE A 17 6.84 -9.68 -19.56
N SER A 18 6.23 -10.25 -20.61
CA SER A 18 6.95 -10.84 -21.74
C SER A 18 7.77 -9.81 -22.53
N ASP A 19 7.28 -8.57 -22.66
CA ASP A 19 7.99 -7.48 -23.31
C ASP A 19 9.12 -6.96 -22.43
N LEU A 20 8.86 -6.82 -21.13
CA LEU A 20 9.86 -6.36 -20.17
C LEU A 20 11.05 -7.34 -20.08
N ALA A 21 10.79 -8.64 -20.23
CA ALA A 21 11.82 -9.67 -20.23
C ALA A 21 12.87 -9.48 -21.34
N LEU A 22 12.52 -8.81 -22.44
CA LEU A 22 13.45 -8.50 -23.54
C LEU A 22 14.63 -7.62 -23.09
N LEU A 23 14.49 -6.87 -21.99
CA LEU A 23 15.53 -6.01 -21.46
C LEU A 23 16.67 -6.77 -20.77
N GLN A 24 16.54 -8.08 -20.55
CA GLN A 24 17.56 -8.88 -19.85
C GLN A 24 18.86 -9.01 -20.61
N SER A 25 18.78 -9.15 -21.93
CA SER A 25 19.96 -9.22 -22.78
C SER A 25 20.26 -7.85 -23.38
N PRO A 26 21.49 -7.33 -23.20
CA PRO A 26 21.94 -6.13 -23.89
C PRO A 26 22.10 -6.34 -25.41
N GLU A 27 22.11 -7.60 -25.88
CA GLU A 27 22.38 -7.97 -27.28
C GLU A 27 21.15 -8.09 -28.18
N THR A 28 19.93 -7.83 -27.67
CA THR A 28 18.74 -7.86 -28.54
C THR A 28 18.86 -6.76 -29.60
N PRO A 29 18.67 -7.06 -30.90
CA PRO A 29 18.83 -6.08 -31.96
C PRO A 29 17.93 -4.86 -31.73
N ALA A 30 18.47 -3.67 -32.01
CA ALA A 30 17.80 -2.38 -31.83
C ALA A 30 16.47 -2.24 -32.60
N ASP A 31 16.17 -3.17 -33.52
CA ASP A 31 14.97 -3.18 -34.35
C ASP A 31 13.79 -3.96 -33.76
N ASP A 32 13.88 -4.46 -32.52
CA ASP A 32 12.73 -5.08 -31.87
C ASP A 32 11.67 -4.02 -31.50
N SER A 33 10.53 -4.04 -32.20
CA SER A 33 9.41 -3.12 -31.98
C SER A 33 8.83 -3.21 -30.57
N ARG A 34 8.89 -4.38 -29.92
CA ARG A 34 8.40 -4.59 -28.55
C ARG A 34 9.33 -3.92 -27.54
N ARG A 35 10.64 -4.07 -27.73
CA ARG A 35 11.63 -3.36 -26.90
C ARG A 35 11.50 -1.85 -27.05
N ARG A 36 11.31 -1.34 -28.27
CA ARG A 36 11.05 0.09 -28.52
C ARG A 36 9.79 0.56 -27.79
N HIS A 37 8.70 -0.19 -27.89
CA HIS A 37 7.46 0.11 -27.17
C HIS A 37 7.65 0.20 -25.65
N VAL A 38 8.40 -0.73 -25.05
CA VAL A 38 8.73 -0.69 -23.61
C VAL A 38 9.45 0.61 -23.25
N LEU A 39 10.48 0.97 -24.01
CA LEU A 39 11.28 2.18 -23.75
C LEU A 39 10.45 3.46 -23.94
N ASP A 40 9.63 3.53 -25.00
CA ASP A 40 8.75 4.67 -25.27
C ASP A 40 7.71 4.87 -24.16
N THR A 41 7.12 3.76 -23.68
CA THR A 41 6.17 3.78 -22.57
C THR A 41 6.85 4.22 -21.27
N VAL A 42 8.03 3.70 -20.95
CA VAL A 42 8.81 4.12 -19.78
C VAL A 42 9.19 5.61 -19.87
N ALA A 43 9.60 6.09 -21.04
CA ALA A 43 9.93 7.50 -21.26
C ALA A 43 8.71 8.40 -21.07
N THR A 44 7.55 7.98 -21.55
CA THR A 44 6.31 8.76 -21.48
C THR A 44 5.74 8.79 -20.06
N GLU A 45 5.67 7.65 -19.39
CA GLU A 45 4.98 7.53 -18.11
C GLU A 45 5.87 7.86 -16.91
N LEU A 46 7.13 7.40 -16.91
CA LEU A 46 8.05 7.59 -15.79
C LEU A 46 8.95 8.81 -15.97
N GLY A 47 9.07 9.32 -17.21
CA GLY A 47 9.87 10.49 -17.54
C GLY A 47 9.27 11.81 -17.09
N ARG A 48 9.99 12.90 -17.36
CA ARG A 48 9.59 14.27 -17.03
C ARG A 48 8.23 14.62 -17.66
N GLY A 49 7.26 14.92 -16.82
CA GLY A 49 5.88 15.25 -17.23
C GLY A 49 4.93 14.06 -17.26
N GLY A 50 5.45 12.83 -17.12
CA GLY A 50 4.66 11.62 -16.96
C GLY A 50 4.00 11.51 -15.58
N SER A 51 3.16 10.49 -15.41
CA SER A 51 2.47 10.22 -14.15
C SER A 51 3.41 9.76 -13.02
N GLY A 52 4.60 9.26 -13.37
CA GLY A 52 5.51 8.57 -12.46
C GLY A 52 5.05 7.14 -12.12
N LEU A 53 4.00 6.65 -12.77
CA LEU A 53 3.39 5.34 -12.55
C LEU A 53 3.33 4.51 -13.82
N LEU A 54 3.48 3.19 -13.68
CA LEU A 54 3.31 2.22 -14.76
C LEU A 54 2.77 0.91 -14.20
N ALA A 55 1.97 0.17 -14.97
CA ALA A 55 1.56 -1.19 -14.64
C ALA A 55 2.39 -2.25 -15.38
N ILE A 56 2.62 -3.40 -14.75
CA ILE A 56 3.18 -4.61 -15.35
C ILE A 56 2.15 -5.73 -15.21
N ALA A 57 1.69 -6.27 -16.33
CA ALA A 57 0.69 -7.33 -16.39
C ALA A 57 1.28 -8.67 -16.82
N GLU A 58 0.44 -9.70 -16.77
CA GLU A 58 0.75 -11.06 -17.25
C GLU A 58 1.95 -11.70 -16.55
N VAL A 59 2.21 -11.31 -15.30
CA VAL A 59 3.29 -11.91 -14.52
C VAL A 59 2.83 -13.29 -14.01
N PRO A 60 3.55 -14.37 -14.32
CA PRO A 60 3.17 -15.72 -13.94
C PRO A 60 2.95 -15.88 -12.42
N ARG A 61 1.93 -16.66 -12.04
CA ARG A 61 1.62 -17.06 -10.65
C ARG A 61 1.27 -15.93 -9.66
N VAL A 62 1.29 -14.67 -10.10
CA VAL A 62 1.03 -13.50 -9.22
C VAL A 62 -0.40 -13.47 -8.69
N GLY A 63 -1.40 -13.80 -9.51
CA GLY A 63 -2.79 -13.88 -9.06
C GLY A 63 -2.96 -14.82 -7.86
N ALA A 64 -2.35 -16.01 -7.93
CA ALA A 64 -2.40 -17.01 -6.87
C ALA A 64 -1.64 -16.55 -5.60
N LEU A 65 -0.42 -16.03 -5.76
CA LEU A 65 0.38 -15.51 -4.64
C LEU A 65 -0.31 -14.34 -3.94
N ARG A 66 -0.90 -13.43 -4.71
CA ARG A 66 -1.66 -12.27 -4.22
C ARG A 66 -2.86 -12.71 -3.40
N ARG A 67 -3.69 -13.64 -3.91
CA ARG A 67 -4.88 -14.14 -3.20
C ARG A 67 -4.53 -14.86 -1.89
N ARG A 68 -3.38 -15.54 -1.82
CA ARG A 68 -2.93 -16.23 -0.61
C ARG A 68 -2.30 -15.28 0.41
N LEU A 69 -1.45 -14.35 -0.03
CA LEU A 69 -0.67 -13.48 0.87
C LEU A 69 -1.48 -12.30 1.43
N LEU A 70 -2.22 -11.58 0.58
CA LEU A 70 -2.83 -10.30 0.97
C LEU A 70 -3.83 -10.43 2.12
N PRO A 71 -4.72 -11.44 2.18
CA PRO A 71 -5.65 -11.62 3.30
C PRO A 71 -4.97 -11.88 4.65
N LEU A 72 -3.72 -12.37 4.66
CA LEU A 72 -2.97 -12.61 5.90
C LEU A 72 -2.66 -11.29 6.63
N SER A 73 -2.59 -10.17 5.90
CA SER A 73 -2.36 -8.83 6.48
C SER A 73 -3.45 -8.44 7.49
N ARG A 74 -4.72 -8.60 7.12
CA ARG A 74 -5.88 -8.39 7.99
C ARG A 74 -5.86 -9.32 9.19
N ARG A 75 -5.60 -10.62 8.97
CA ARG A 75 -5.53 -11.62 10.04
C ARG A 75 -4.47 -11.23 11.07
N LEU A 76 -3.27 -10.88 10.63
CA LEU A 76 -2.19 -10.40 11.51
C LEU A 76 -2.62 -9.14 12.27
N ALA A 77 -3.25 -8.17 11.60
CA ALA A 77 -3.69 -6.92 12.21
C ALA A 77 -4.70 -7.14 13.37
N LEU A 78 -5.61 -8.10 13.22
CA LEU A 78 -6.68 -8.40 14.18
C LEU A 78 -6.27 -9.38 15.30
N MET A 79 -5.13 -10.06 15.20
CA MET A 79 -4.61 -10.96 16.24
C MET A 79 -4.26 -10.22 17.56
N ASP A 80 -4.20 -10.96 18.66
CA ASP A 80 -3.64 -10.46 19.90
C ASP A 80 -2.11 -10.28 19.81
N TYR A 81 -1.56 -9.44 20.69
CA TYR A 81 -0.14 -9.08 20.63
C TYR A 81 0.81 -10.29 20.80
N PRO A 82 0.66 -11.16 21.82
CA PRO A 82 1.51 -12.35 21.96
C PRO A 82 1.53 -13.24 20.72
N THR A 83 0.35 -13.62 20.21
CA THR A 83 0.24 -14.52 19.05
C THR A 83 0.88 -13.90 17.81
N ARG A 84 0.51 -12.65 17.49
CA ARG A 84 1.10 -11.92 16.36
C ARG A 84 2.61 -11.79 16.48
N SER A 85 3.12 -11.40 17.66
CA SER A 85 4.56 -11.22 17.86
C SER A 85 5.35 -12.51 17.63
N GLN A 86 4.77 -13.66 18.01
CA GLN A 86 5.40 -14.96 17.79
C GLN A 86 5.42 -15.32 16.29
N ILE A 87 4.31 -15.13 15.58
CA ILE A 87 4.22 -15.39 14.13
C ILE A 87 5.19 -14.50 13.36
N LEU A 88 5.19 -13.18 13.62
CA LEU A 88 6.11 -12.26 12.95
C LEU A 88 7.57 -12.68 13.15
N LYS A 89 7.95 -13.04 14.39
CA LYS A 89 9.30 -13.52 14.70
C LYS A 89 9.65 -14.80 13.94
N ASN A 90 8.73 -15.77 13.89
CA ASN A 90 8.95 -17.06 13.21
C ASN A 90 9.21 -16.88 11.71
N HIS A 91 8.60 -15.88 11.08
CA HIS A 91 8.72 -15.64 9.63
C HIS A 91 9.71 -14.52 9.25
N GLY A 92 10.41 -13.95 10.24
CA GLY A 92 11.38 -12.88 10.03
C GLY A 92 10.74 -11.53 9.66
N LEU A 93 9.50 -11.30 10.07
CA LEU A 93 8.80 -10.03 9.90
C LEU A 93 8.87 -9.17 11.19
N ALA A 94 8.70 -7.87 11.00
CA ALA A 94 8.53 -6.88 12.08
C ALA A 94 7.31 -6.01 11.80
N SER A 95 6.87 -5.23 12.79
CA SER A 95 5.86 -4.18 12.58
C SER A 95 6.53 -2.83 12.43
N ASP A 96 6.18 -2.10 11.37
CA ASP A 96 6.70 -0.75 11.12
C ASP A 96 5.90 0.34 11.85
N VAL A 97 4.69 0.01 12.31
CA VAL A 97 3.81 0.93 13.03
C VAL A 97 3.59 0.49 14.48
N PRO A 98 3.41 1.43 15.43
CA PRO A 98 3.08 1.08 16.80
C PRO A 98 1.73 0.38 16.92
N LEU A 99 1.73 -0.94 17.11
CA LEU A 99 0.50 -1.75 17.24
C LEU A 99 -0.23 -1.61 18.59
N LYS A 100 0.27 -0.73 19.46
CA LYS A 100 -0.34 -0.39 20.76
C LYS A 100 -1.25 0.84 20.69
N LYS A 101 -1.32 1.51 19.53
CA LYS A 101 -2.29 2.58 19.28
C LYS A 101 -3.54 1.95 18.65
N PRO A 102 -4.70 1.96 19.34
CA PRO A 102 -5.94 1.38 18.81
C PRO A 102 -6.52 2.19 17.65
N ASP A 103 -6.29 3.51 17.65
CA ASP A 103 -6.87 4.44 16.67
C ASP A 103 -6.06 4.54 15.37
N ARG A 104 -5.12 3.62 15.15
CA ARG A 104 -4.32 3.57 13.92
C ARG A 104 -5.20 3.22 12.72
N SER A 105 -4.97 3.88 11.60
CA SER A 105 -5.66 3.62 10.33
C SER A 105 -5.11 2.42 9.55
N VAL A 106 -3.90 2.00 9.89
CA VAL A 106 -3.10 1.07 9.10
C VAL A 106 -2.27 0.15 10.01
N SER A 107 -2.07 -1.07 9.55
CA SER A 107 -1.10 -2.02 10.11
C SER A 107 -0.14 -2.44 8.99
N SER A 108 1.16 -2.47 9.29
CA SER A 108 2.21 -2.69 8.28
C SER A 108 3.26 -3.63 8.83
N PHE A 109 3.46 -4.75 8.13
CA PHE A 109 4.38 -5.83 8.50
C PHE A 109 5.53 -5.88 7.49
N ALA A 110 6.74 -5.63 7.96
CA ALA A 110 7.90 -5.47 7.11
C ALA A 110 8.85 -6.67 7.17
N LYS A 111 9.47 -6.98 6.04
CA LYS A 111 10.57 -7.95 5.91
C LYS A 111 11.68 -7.35 5.06
N LEU A 112 12.93 -7.59 5.43
CA LEU A 112 14.07 -7.26 4.58
C LEU A 112 14.34 -8.44 3.65
N LEU A 113 14.17 -8.23 2.35
CA LEU A 113 14.45 -9.19 1.29
C LEU A 113 15.90 -9.05 0.84
N ARG A 114 16.48 -10.15 0.38
CA ARG A 114 17.84 -10.19 -0.19
C ARG A 114 17.77 -10.87 -1.54
N HIS A 115 18.25 -10.19 -2.57
CA HIS A 115 18.33 -10.73 -3.91
C HIS A 115 19.71 -11.35 -4.12
N SER A 116 19.76 -12.57 -4.65
CA SER A 116 20.99 -13.33 -4.87
C SER A 116 21.81 -12.85 -6.08
N GLY A 117 21.30 -11.87 -6.82
CA GLY A 117 21.87 -11.41 -8.10
C GLY A 117 21.40 -12.23 -9.30
N LYS A 118 20.64 -13.32 -9.10
CA LYS A 118 20.06 -14.14 -10.16
C LYS A 118 18.54 -13.91 -10.25
N LEU A 119 18.05 -13.59 -11.44
CA LEU A 119 16.63 -13.38 -11.69
C LEU A 119 15.91 -14.73 -11.73
N SER A 120 15.29 -15.12 -10.61
CA SER A 120 14.65 -16.42 -10.37
C SER A 120 13.30 -16.56 -11.07
N LEU A 121 12.60 -15.45 -11.36
CA LEU A 121 11.32 -15.45 -12.08
C LEU A 121 11.49 -16.01 -13.49
N LEU A 122 12.66 -15.81 -14.10
CA LEU A 122 12.96 -16.28 -15.46
C LEU A 122 13.51 -17.68 -15.51
N GLU A 123 14.24 -18.12 -14.49
CA GLU A 123 14.54 -19.55 -14.33
C GLU A 123 13.23 -20.33 -14.28
N LEU A 124 12.19 -19.81 -13.60
CA LEU A 124 10.88 -20.46 -13.62
C LEU A 124 10.24 -20.48 -15.01
N VAL A 125 10.24 -19.36 -15.75
CA VAL A 125 9.65 -19.28 -17.09
C VAL A 125 10.40 -20.18 -18.09
N ASN A 126 11.74 -20.18 -18.06
CA ASN A 126 12.55 -20.99 -18.96
C ASN A 126 12.57 -22.49 -18.59
N ASN A 127 12.42 -22.84 -17.31
CA ASN A 127 12.42 -24.23 -16.84
C ASN A 127 11.04 -24.89 -16.91
N THR A 128 9.97 -24.19 -17.30
CA THR A 128 8.70 -24.84 -17.63
C THR A 128 8.80 -25.81 -18.82
N ASP A 129 9.88 -25.73 -19.61
CA ASP A 129 10.22 -26.71 -20.65
C ASP A 129 11.11 -27.87 -20.17
N SER A 130 11.59 -27.87 -18.92
CA SER A 130 12.47 -28.92 -18.38
C SER A 130 12.34 -29.08 -16.86
N ILE A 131 11.32 -29.81 -16.42
CA ILE A 131 11.21 -30.28 -15.03
C ILE A 131 12.31 -31.31 -14.74
N ASN A 132 13.30 -30.93 -13.93
CA ASN A 132 13.97 -31.76 -12.91
C ASN A 132 15.27 -31.08 -12.44
N ASP A 133 15.21 -30.13 -11.52
CA ASP A 133 16.08 -30.15 -10.34
C ASP A 133 15.77 -29.03 -9.33
N GLY A 134 15.62 -29.41 -8.07
CA GLY A 134 16.19 -28.63 -6.97
C GLY A 134 15.57 -27.29 -6.55
N PHE A 135 14.29 -27.01 -6.81
CA PHE A 135 13.57 -25.98 -6.06
C PHE A 135 12.26 -26.56 -5.53
N VAL A 136 11.91 -26.27 -4.28
CA VAL A 136 10.66 -26.74 -3.67
C VAL A 136 9.51 -26.01 -4.37
N CYS A 137 9.10 -26.58 -5.50
CA CYS A 137 7.95 -26.17 -6.26
C CYS A 137 6.72 -26.48 -5.41
N LEU A 138 6.03 -25.44 -4.94
CA LEU A 138 4.71 -25.58 -4.34
C LEU A 138 3.65 -25.84 -5.45
N GLU A 139 3.94 -26.78 -6.34
CA GLU A 139 3.02 -27.27 -7.39
C GLU A 139 2.18 -28.45 -6.90
N LYS A 140 2.37 -28.90 -5.65
CA LYS A 140 1.53 -29.93 -5.04
C LYS A 140 0.38 -29.39 -4.20
N ILE A 141 -0.26 -28.27 -4.57
CA ILE A 141 -1.56 -27.90 -3.99
C ILE A 141 -2.46 -27.27 -5.08
N TYR A 142 -3.28 -28.14 -5.67
CA TYR A 142 -4.52 -27.93 -6.45
C TYR A 142 -4.48 -27.22 -7.81
N ASP A 143 -4.33 -28.04 -8.86
CA ASP A 143 -5.38 -28.11 -9.89
C ASP A 143 -6.68 -28.54 -9.19
N SER A 144 -7.52 -27.59 -8.80
CA SER A 144 -8.91 -27.89 -8.45
C SER A 144 -9.78 -26.70 -8.81
N ASP A 145 -10.49 -26.91 -9.90
CA ASP A 145 -11.87 -26.49 -10.12
C ASP A 145 -12.59 -26.06 -8.82
N GLY A 146 -12.96 -24.78 -8.76
CA GLY A 146 -14.25 -24.32 -8.23
C GLY A 146 -14.70 -24.67 -6.80
N SER A 147 -13.83 -24.93 -5.82
CA SER A 147 -14.27 -25.01 -4.41
C SER A 147 -13.49 -24.08 -3.48
N ASP A 148 -14.15 -22.97 -3.13
CA ASP A 148 -13.86 -22.06 -2.02
C ASP A 148 -13.69 -22.83 -0.71
N GLU A 149 -12.46 -23.13 -0.31
CA GLU A 149 -11.98 -23.08 1.08
C GLU A 149 -10.44 -23.12 1.01
N SER A 150 -9.79 -21.98 0.75
CA SER A 150 -8.35 -21.85 0.95
C SER A 150 -8.03 -22.28 2.38
N ASN A 151 -7.17 -23.28 2.57
CA ASN A 151 -6.81 -23.79 3.88
C ASN A 151 -5.99 -22.73 4.62
N CYS A 152 -6.69 -21.76 5.19
CA CYS A 152 -6.19 -20.46 5.64
C CYS A 152 -5.07 -20.59 6.68
N ASP A 153 -5.06 -21.68 7.44
CA ASP A 153 -4.00 -21.95 8.41
C ASP A 153 -2.68 -22.40 7.78
N ASP A 154 -2.70 -23.10 6.64
CA ASP A 154 -1.49 -23.48 5.90
C ASP A 154 -0.78 -22.23 5.35
N ASP A 155 -1.52 -21.27 4.81
CA ASP A 155 -0.96 -20.01 4.32
C ASP A 155 -0.31 -19.17 5.42
N MET A 156 -0.84 -19.23 6.65
CA MET A 156 -0.21 -18.54 7.79
C MET A 156 1.11 -19.22 8.19
N VAL A 157 1.18 -20.55 8.13
CA VAL A 157 2.41 -21.32 8.35
C VAL A 157 3.45 -21.00 7.26
N ASN A 158 3.01 -20.71 6.04
CA ASN A 158 3.89 -20.39 4.91
C ASN A 158 4.08 -18.88 4.68
N LEU A 159 3.65 -18.01 5.63
CA LEU A 159 3.69 -16.55 5.49
C LEU A 159 5.06 -16.02 5.07
N GLY A 160 6.12 -16.52 5.70
CA GLY A 160 7.49 -16.08 5.42
C GLY A 160 7.97 -16.41 4.01
N GLU A 161 7.50 -17.52 3.45
CA GLU A 161 7.83 -17.99 2.10
C GLU A 161 7.05 -17.21 1.06
N LEU A 162 5.74 -17.02 1.26
CA LEU A 162 4.89 -16.20 0.40
C LEU A 162 5.42 -14.75 0.26
N VAL A 163 5.84 -14.14 1.36
CA VAL A 163 6.44 -12.79 1.36
C VAL A 163 7.76 -12.77 0.58
N ASN A 164 8.58 -13.83 0.72
CA ASN A 164 9.85 -13.92 0.00
C ASN A 164 9.63 -14.10 -1.49
N GLU A 165 8.78 -15.04 -1.89
CA GLU A 165 8.53 -15.38 -3.29
C GLU A 165 7.95 -14.19 -4.07
N LEU A 166 6.83 -13.63 -3.60
CA LEU A 166 6.22 -12.47 -4.25
C LEU A 166 7.15 -11.25 -4.22
N GLY A 167 7.86 -11.08 -3.11
CA GLY A 167 8.81 -9.99 -2.93
C GLY A 167 9.99 -10.02 -3.89
N LEU A 168 10.56 -11.21 -4.12
CA LEU A 168 11.66 -11.38 -5.07
C LEU A 168 11.18 -11.10 -6.50
N TYR A 169 9.98 -11.54 -6.90
CA TYR A 169 9.42 -11.19 -8.20
C TYR A 169 9.33 -9.67 -8.41
N MET A 170 8.82 -8.97 -7.41
CA MET A 170 8.71 -7.52 -7.46
C MET A 170 10.08 -6.82 -7.50
N MET A 171 11.10 -7.37 -6.83
CA MET A 171 12.47 -6.85 -6.93
C MET A 171 13.02 -6.99 -8.35
N GLU A 172 12.86 -8.15 -8.98
CA GLU A 172 13.35 -8.44 -10.32
C GLU A 172 12.69 -7.54 -11.38
N LEU A 173 11.37 -7.38 -11.29
CA LEU A 173 10.64 -6.47 -12.18
C LEU A 173 11.11 -5.02 -12.03
N GLY A 174 11.32 -4.56 -10.79
CA GLY A 174 11.82 -3.22 -10.56
C GLY A 174 13.26 -3.01 -11.05
N ILE A 175 14.12 -4.05 -11.02
CA ILE A 175 15.46 -4.00 -11.64
C ILE A 175 15.34 -3.82 -13.16
N LEU A 176 14.46 -4.56 -13.83
CA LEU A 176 14.24 -4.43 -15.28
C LEU A 176 13.68 -3.04 -15.66
N ILE A 177 12.78 -2.49 -14.85
CA ILE A 177 12.29 -1.11 -15.06
C ILE A 177 13.40 -0.09 -14.83
N ALA A 178 14.22 -0.25 -13.79
CA ALA A 178 15.36 0.63 -13.54
C ALA A 178 16.36 0.61 -14.72
N ARG A 179 16.58 -0.56 -15.33
CA ARG A 179 17.36 -0.69 -16.57
C ARG A 179 16.72 0.07 -17.74
N ALA A 180 15.41 -0.06 -17.92
CA ALA A 180 14.67 0.68 -18.94
C ALA A 180 14.83 2.18 -18.75
N CYS A 181 14.68 2.66 -17.51
CA CYS A 181 14.90 4.05 -17.15
C CYS A 181 16.32 4.51 -17.48
N ASP A 182 17.36 3.76 -17.09
CA ASP A 182 18.75 4.08 -17.38
C ASP A 182 19.02 4.22 -18.89
N ILE A 183 18.40 3.37 -19.72
CA ILE A 183 18.47 3.47 -21.19
C ILE A 183 17.80 4.76 -21.68
N VAL A 184 16.56 5.02 -21.23
CA VAL A 184 15.75 6.18 -21.65
C VAL A 184 16.42 7.51 -21.31
N ILE A 185 17.04 7.61 -20.13
CA ILE A 185 17.68 8.86 -19.69
C ILE A 185 19.05 9.11 -20.35
N GLY A 186 19.51 8.18 -21.22
CA GLY A 186 20.76 8.29 -21.97
C GLY A 186 22.00 7.84 -21.18
N GLY A 187 21.82 6.85 -20.28
CA GLY A 187 22.82 6.38 -19.34
C GLY A 187 22.47 6.77 -17.91
N GLY A 188 22.70 5.86 -16.96
CA GLY A 188 22.32 6.06 -15.57
C GLY A 188 22.92 5.00 -14.65
N GLN A 189 22.47 5.01 -13.41
CA GLN A 189 22.98 4.14 -12.35
C GLN A 189 21.85 3.60 -11.47
N LEU A 190 20.59 3.67 -11.94
CA LEU A 190 19.42 3.26 -11.16
C LEU A 190 19.43 1.75 -10.96
N GLU A 191 19.62 0.97 -12.04
CA GLU A 191 19.74 -0.47 -11.98
C GLU A 191 20.88 -0.88 -11.06
N GLN A 192 22.08 -0.36 -11.35
CA GLN A 192 23.30 -0.66 -10.60
C GLN A 192 23.15 -0.34 -9.11
N SER A 193 22.51 0.79 -8.78
CA SER A 193 22.33 1.20 -7.37
C SER A 193 21.38 0.28 -6.61
N ILE A 194 20.37 -0.29 -7.28
CA ILE A 194 19.47 -1.29 -6.67
C ILE A 194 20.22 -2.62 -6.51
N THR A 195 20.94 -3.06 -7.54
CA THR A 195 21.64 -4.36 -7.53
C THR A 195 22.82 -4.36 -6.54
N ASP A 196 23.57 -3.25 -6.45
CA ASP A 196 24.68 -3.09 -5.49
C ASP A 196 24.19 -3.16 -4.04
N PHE A 197 23.03 -2.58 -3.76
CA PHE A 197 22.46 -2.67 -2.42
C PHE A 197 22.00 -4.09 -2.10
N GLY A 198 21.46 -4.81 -3.10
CA GLY A 198 21.14 -6.24 -3.03
C GLY A 198 20.02 -6.59 -2.04
N THR A 199 19.40 -5.60 -1.41
CA THR A 199 18.32 -5.79 -0.44
C THR A 199 17.17 -4.83 -0.71
N ALA A 200 15.96 -5.23 -0.35
CA ALA A 200 14.78 -4.39 -0.46
C ALA A 200 13.91 -4.55 0.76
N LYS A 201 13.23 -3.47 1.15
CA LYS A 201 12.24 -3.54 2.23
C LYS A 201 10.90 -3.91 1.61
N ALA A 202 10.33 -5.02 2.03
CA ALA A 202 8.96 -5.40 1.71
C ALA A 202 8.01 -5.01 2.84
N ARG A 203 6.79 -4.60 2.52
CA ARG A 203 5.71 -4.30 3.46
C ARG A 203 4.42 -4.97 3.03
N LEU A 204 3.86 -5.77 3.91
CA LEU A 204 2.50 -6.27 3.85
C LEU A 204 1.61 -5.32 4.66
N ILE A 205 0.72 -4.60 3.97
CA ILE A 205 -0.04 -3.48 4.52
C ILE A 205 -1.53 -3.82 4.55
N HIS A 206 -2.13 -3.61 5.70
CA HIS A 206 -3.56 -3.70 5.96
C HIS A 206 -4.10 -2.31 6.32
N TYR A 207 -4.91 -1.73 5.45
CA TYR A 207 -5.66 -0.51 5.74
C TYR A 207 -7.00 -0.87 6.36
N HIS A 208 -7.24 -0.36 7.56
CA HIS A 208 -8.35 -0.81 8.39
C HIS A 208 -9.69 -0.30 7.88
N SER A 209 -10.68 -1.18 7.87
CA SER A 209 -12.09 -0.79 7.79
C SER A 209 -12.58 -0.14 9.08
N GLU A 210 -13.77 0.48 9.08
CA GLU A 210 -14.37 0.99 10.31
C GLU A 210 -14.64 -0.14 11.33
N LEU A 211 -15.16 -1.27 10.86
CA LEU A 211 -15.36 -2.48 11.67
C LEU A 211 -14.06 -3.02 12.28
N ASP A 212 -12.95 -3.05 11.54
CA ASP A 212 -11.66 -3.47 12.09
C ASP A 212 -11.23 -2.58 13.27
N ASN A 213 -11.43 -1.27 13.14
CA ASN A 213 -11.11 -0.32 14.20
C ASN A 213 -12.00 -0.53 15.44
N ILE A 214 -13.28 -0.89 15.26
CA ILE A 214 -14.17 -1.27 16.37
C ILE A 214 -13.61 -2.51 17.08
N ILE A 215 -13.29 -3.57 16.34
CA ILE A 215 -12.75 -4.83 16.89
C ILE A 215 -11.46 -4.58 17.68
N ILE A 216 -10.53 -3.79 17.12
CA ILE A 216 -9.25 -3.48 17.76
C ILE A 216 -9.48 -2.75 19.09
N ARG A 217 -10.36 -1.73 19.10
CA ARG A 217 -10.71 -0.98 20.33
C ARG A 217 -11.36 -1.86 21.39
N GLU A 218 -12.28 -2.73 20.99
CA GLU A 218 -12.97 -3.62 21.93
C GLU A 218 -12.02 -4.64 22.59
N LYS A 219 -11.12 -5.25 21.81
CA LYS A 219 -10.10 -6.17 22.33
C LYS A 219 -9.17 -5.48 23.33
N GLU A 220 -8.78 -4.24 23.07
CA GLU A 220 -7.98 -3.46 24.03
C GLU A 220 -8.76 -3.14 25.31
N ASN A 221 -10.01 -2.71 25.20
CA ASN A 221 -10.86 -2.38 26.35
C ASN A 221 -11.13 -3.61 27.23
N ASN A 222 -11.37 -4.78 26.62
CA ASN A 222 -11.53 -6.04 27.35
C ASN A 222 -10.23 -6.46 28.06
N THR A 223 -9.08 -6.24 27.43
CA THR A 223 -7.77 -6.49 28.06
C THR A 223 -7.55 -5.57 29.26
N LYS A 224 -7.87 -4.27 29.15
CA LYS A 224 -7.80 -3.29 30.25
C LYS A 224 -8.75 -3.68 31.39
N LYS A 225 -10.02 -4.04 31.10
CA LYS A 225 -10.99 -4.52 32.09
C LYS A 225 -10.51 -5.80 32.81
N ARG A 226 -9.89 -6.73 32.08
CA ARG A 226 -9.33 -7.97 32.66
C ARG A 226 -8.12 -7.68 33.55
N LEU A 227 -7.26 -6.74 33.17
CA LEU A 227 -6.12 -6.28 33.98
C LEU A 227 -6.60 -5.60 35.28
N LEU A 228 -7.62 -4.75 35.22
CA LEU A 228 -8.22 -4.10 36.39
C LEU A 228 -8.85 -5.12 37.35
N LYS A 229 -9.55 -6.14 36.83
CA LYS A 229 -10.06 -7.26 37.65
C LYS A 229 -8.94 -8.09 38.29
N LYS A 230 -7.78 -8.23 37.64
CA LYS A 230 -6.63 -8.96 38.17
C LYS A 230 -5.89 -8.20 39.28
N VAL A 231 -5.95 -6.86 39.28
CA VAL A 231 -5.40 -6.01 40.35
C VAL A 231 -6.33 -5.93 41.57
N ALA A 232 -7.64 -6.19 41.40
CA ALA A 232 -8.63 -6.16 42.46
C ALA A 232 -8.72 -7.44 43.32
N VAL A 233 -7.86 -8.45 43.12
CA VAL A 233 -7.85 -9.67 43.95
C VAL A 233 -6.64 -9.66 44.88
N LYS A 234 -6.83 -9.15 46.10
CA LYS A 234 -6.00 -9.49 47.27
C LYS A 234 -6.71 -10.58 48.09
N PRO A 235 -5.98 -11.53 48.71
CA PRO A 235 -6.58 -12.67 49.40
C PRO A 235 -7.07 -12.25 50.79
N TYR A 236 -8.34 -12.53 51.09
CA TYR A 236 -8.79 -12.55 52.48
C TYR A 236 -8.74 -14.00 52.99
N GLN A 237 -7.88 -14.21 53.98
CA GLN A 237 -7.80 -15.43 54.76
C GLN A 237 -9.03 -15.58 55.68
N LEU A 238 -9.39 -16.84 55.87
CA LEU A 238 -10.47 -17.37 56.68
C LEU A 238 -10.32 -17.04 58.18
N GLY A 239 -11.38 -16.54 58.80
CA GLY A 239 -11.51 -16.36 60.25
C GLY A 239 -12.98 -16.36 60.67
N SER A 240 -13.35 -17.37 61.47
CA SER A 240 -14.70 -17.77 61.92
C SER A 240 -15.48 -16.72 62.74
N GLN A 241 -16.80 -16.58 62.53
CA GLN A 241 -17.83 -16.92 63.53
C GLN A 241 -19.28 -16.62 63.07
N ARG A 242 -20.19 -17.45 63.59
CA ARG A 242 -21.64 -17.58 63.36
C ARG A 242 -22.46 -16.35 63.79
N ARG A 243 -23.59 -16.07 63.12
CA ARG A 243 -24.97 -16.22 63.65
C ARG A 243 -26.06 -15.74 62.66
N SER A 244 -27.17 -16.47 62.74
CA SER A 244 -28.52 -16.35 62.15
C SER A 244 -29.18 -14.96 62.08
N ARG A 245 -29.94 -14.67 61.01
CA ARG A 245 -31.42 -14.51 61.02
C ARG A 245 -32.01 -14.10 59.65
N SER A 246 -33.08 -14.82 59.30
CA SER A 246 -34.25 -14.52 58.45
C SER A 246 -34.62 -13.04 58.17
N LEU A 247 -35.06 -12.76 56.93
CA LEU A 247 -36.24 -11.98 56.45
C LEU A 247 -35.99 -11.58 54.97
N CYS A 248 -36.63 -12.19 53.96
CA CYS A 248 -37.97 -11.96 53.37
C CYS A 248 -38.08 -10.75 52.40
N SER A 249 -38.62 -11.04 51.20
CA SER A 249 -39.33 -10.20 50.20
C SER A 249 -38.56 -9.05 49.52
N CYS A 250 -38.64 -8.78 48.21
CA CYS A 250 -39.79 -8.80 47.31
C CYS A 250 -39.44 -9.13 45.85
N CYS A 251 -40.43 -9.71 45.19
CA CYS A 251 -40.55 -9.90 43.75
C CYS A 251 -41.02 -8.61 43.08
N ILE A 252 -40.57 -8.31 41.85
CA ILE A 252 -41.43 -7.78 40.78
C ILE A 252 -41.02 -8.47 39.46
N LYS A 253 -42.01 -9.06 38.79
CA LYS A 253 -41.96 -9.65 37.45
C LYS A 253 -42.61 -8.67 36.44
N SER A 254 -42.35 -8.97 35.16
CA SER A 254 -43.05 -8.56 33.92
C SER A 254 -42.86 -7.10 33.48
N GLU A 255 -42.66 -6.78 32.20
CA GLU A 255 -43.40 -7.26 31.02
C GLU A 255 -42.55 -7.33 29.73
N ASP A 256 -42.93 -8.29 28.87
CA ASP A 256 -42.53 -8.48 27.48
C ASP A 256 -42.96 -7.30 26.60
N MET A 257 -42.14 -6.94 25.60
CA MET A 257 -42.62 -6.47 24.29
C MET A 257 -41.55 -6.68 23.21
N THR A 258 -41.77 -7.68 22.36
CA THR A 258 -41.16 -7.86 21.03
C THR A 258 -41.71 -6.81 20.06
N PRO A 259 -40.92 -6.35 19.07
CA PRO A 259 -41.47 -6.29 17.72
C PRO A 259 -40.51 -6.80 16.63
N VAL A 260 -40.96 -7.88 16.00
CA VAL A 260 -41.12 -8.13 14.55
C VAL A 260 -40.11 -7.49 13.58
N VAL A 261 -39.42 -8.42 12.91
CA VAL A 261 -38.62 -8.33 11.69
C VAL A 261 -39.39 -7.72 10.52
N ALA A 262 -38.75 -6.80 9.79
CA ALA A 262 -39.17 -6.40 8.44
C ALA A 262 -38.03 -6.68 7.45
N ILE A 263 -38.16 -7.79 6.73
CA ILE A 263 -37.40 -8.11 5.52
C ILE A 263 -37.89 -7.17 4.43
N LYS A 264 -36.96 -6.47 3.75
CA LYS A 264 -37.28 -5.72 2.54
C LYS A 264 -36.31 -6.11 1.44
N ASP A 265 -36.73 -7.13 0.69
CA ASP A 265 -36.24 -7.41 -0.65
C ASP A 265 -36.38 -6.16 -1.52
N ASN A 266 -35.38 -5.87 -2.34
CA ASN A 266 -35.62 -5.19 -3.60
C ASN A 266 -34.59 -5.60 -4.65
N SER A 267 -35.16 -6.19 -5.69
CA SER A 267 -34.61 -6.72 -6.92
C SER A 267 -33.85 -5.71 -7.79
N SER A 268 -32.83 -6.26 -8.45
CA SER A 268 -32.17 -5.85 -9.69
C SER A 268 -32.88 -4.80 -10.58
N ARG A 269 -32.14 -3.76 -10.96
CA ARG A 269 -32.25 -3.14 -12.28
C ARG A 269 -30.87 -2.80 -12.84
N ASP A 270 -30.53 -3.50 -13.90
CA ASP A 270 -29.50 -3.13 -14.86
C ASP A 270 -29.70 -1.69 -15.35
N THR A 271 -28.66 -0.89 -15.26
CA THR A 271 -28.49 0.29 -16.11
C THR A 271 -27.01 0.42 -16.43
N SER A 272 -26.69 0.31 -17.71
CA SER A 272 -25.39 0.62 -18.31
C SER A 272 -24.97 2.05 -17.95
N VAL A 273 -23.87 2.22 -17.20
CA VAL A 273 -23.33 3.55 -16.89
C VAL A 273 -21.99 3.73 -17.58
N GLN A 274 -22.03 4.57 -18.60
CA GLN A 274 -20.90 5.12 -19.32
C GLN A 274 -20.26 6.23 -18.45
N GLY A 275 -18.98 6.08 -18.12
CA GLY A 275 -18.06 7.16 -17.70
C GLY A 275 -18.52 8.10 -16.59
N GLN A 276 -18.93 7.60 -15.42
CA GLN A 276 -19.08 8.46 -14.23
C GLN A 276 -17.73 8.68 -13.53
N ALA A 277 -17.40 9.94 -13.23
CA ALA A 277 -16.29 10.29 -12.35
C ALA A 277 -16.48 9.58 -11.01
N ALA A 278 -15.44 8.88 -10.54
CA ALA A 278 -15.49 8.24 -9.24
C ALA A 278 -15.59 9.31 -8.15
N GLU A 279 -16.62 9.20 -7.31
CA GLU A 279 -16.74 10.04 -6.12
C GLU A 279 -15.72 9.52 -5.10
N ILE A 280 -14.63 10.26 -4.90
CA ILE A 280 -13.56 9.87 -3.98
C ILE A 280 -13.40 10.93 -2.91
N SER A 281 -13.22 10.47 -1.67
CA SER A 281 -12.90 11.36 -0.57
C SER A 281 -11.48 11.92 -0.74
N ARG A 282 -11.36 13.25 -0.84
CA ARG A 282 -10.06 13.93 -0.87
C ARG A 282 -9.47 14.17 0.53
N LEU A 283 -10.28 14.06 1.59
CA LEU A 283 -9.89 14.33 2.97
C LEU A 283 -9.90 13.08 3.87
N ASN A 284 -10.62 12.03 3.49
CA ASN A 284 -10.64 10.77 4.25
C ASN A 284 -9.57 9.83 3.70
N LEU A 285 -8.32 10.04 4.13
CA LEU A 285 -7.18 9.28 3.65
C LEU A 285 -6.77 8.21 4.67
N TRP A 286 -6.52 7.00 4.17
CA TRP A 286 -5.83 5.95 4.91
C TRP A 286 -4.34 6.29 5.08
N GLN A 287 -3.72 6.82 4.02
CA GLN A 287 -2.34 7.28 3.99
C GLN A 287 -2.32 8.68 3.38
N GLU A 288 -1.68 9.62 4.06
CA GLU A 288 -1.55 11.01 3.59
C GLU A 288 -0.71 11.15 2.33
N TRP A 289 -0.76 12.35 1.76
CA TRP A 289 0.09 12.78 0.66
C TRP A 289 1.58 12.72 1.02
N HIS A 290 2.35 11.98 0.24
CA HIS A 290 3.79 11.85 0.42
C HIS A 290 4.49 11.44 -0.87
N TYR A 291 5.81 11.54 -0.86
CA TYR A 291 6.70 10.89 -1.82
C TYR A 291 7.39 9.71 -1.15
N ASP A 292 7.56 8.64 -1.91
CA ASP A 292 8.50 7.60 -1.53
C ASP A 292 9.92 8.05 -1.85
N PHE A 293 10.83 7.96 -0.89
CA PHE A 293 12.18 8.49 -1.04
C PHE A 293 13.17 7.53 -1.72
N GLY A 294 12.77 6.29 -2.03
CA GLY A 294 13.59 5.29 -2.71
C GLY A 294 13.81 5.56 -4.20
N ILE A 295 14.32 4.57 -4.95
CA ILE A 295 14.45 4.63 -6.41
C ILE A 295 13.10 4.27 -7.04
N LEU A 296 12.61 3.06 -6.76
CA LEU A 296 11.31 2.57 -7.23
C LEU A 296 10.54 1.95 -6.09
N THR A 297 9.23 2.08 -6.12
CA THR A 297 8.30 1.32 -5.29
C THR A 297 7.47 0.44 -6.20
N VAL A 298 7.49 -0.87 -5.95
CA VAL A 298 6.65 -1.84 -6.68
C VAL A 298 5.50 -2.25 -5.76
N LEU A 299 4.26 -2.19 -6.23
CA LEU A 299 3.06 -2.49 -5.46
C LEU A 299 2.23 -3.56 -6.17
N THR A 300 1.61 -4.48 -5.43
CA THR A 300 0.52 -5.29 -5.98
C THR A 300 -0.70 -4.41 -6.25
N ALA A 301 -1.48 -4.73 -7.30
CA ALA A 301 -2.88 -4.32 -7.34
C ALA A 301 -3.56 -4.69 -6.00
N PRO A 302 -4.26 -3.75 -5.35
CA PRO A 302 -4.80 -3.99 -4.02
C PRO A 302 -5.87 -5.08 -4.05
N LEU A 303 -6.01 -5.77 -2.93
CA LEU A 303 -7.20 -6.56 -2.63
C LEU A 303 -8.09 -5.72 -1.73
N PHE A 304 -9.40 -5.91 -1.83
CA PHE A 304 -10.36 -5.31 -0.93
C PHE A 304 -11.12 -6.44 -0.26
N LEU A 305 -11.22 -6.38 1.06
CA LEU A 305 -11.99 -7.36 1.84
C LEU A 305 -13.19 -6.66 2.48
N SER A 306 -14.36 -7.27 2.32
CA SER A 306 -15.51 -6.95 3.14
C SER A 306 -15.58 -7.95 4.31
N ALA A 307 -15.90 -7.43 5.49
CA ALA A 307 -16.19 -8.27 6.64
C ALA A 307 -17.69 -8.61 6.66
N SER A 308 -18.01 -9.89 6.75
CA SER A 308 -19.36 -10.36 7.08
C SER A 308 -19.35 -11.09 8.42
N GLU A 309 -20.39 -10.87 9.22
CA GLU A 309 -20.57 -11.53 10.51
C GLU A 309 -21.26 -12.88 10.27
N GLY A 310 -20.48 -13.96 10.25
CA GLY A 310 -21.00 -15.33 10.27
C GLY A 310 -21.27 -15.79 11.70
N GLU A 311 -22.19 -16.75 11.90
CA GLU A 311 -22.64 -17.22 13.23
C GLU A 311 -21.52 -17.65 14.20
N LYS A 312 -20.28 -17.87 13.73
CA LYS A 312 -19.12 -18.26 14.57
C LYS A 312 -17.77 -17.64 14.17
N CYS A 313 -17.65 -16.86 13.09
CA CYS A 313 -16.37 -16.25 12.65
C CYS A 313 -16.57 -15.09 11.67
N LEU A 314 -15.56 -14.23 11.54
CA LEU A 314 -15.47 -13.23 10.46
C LEU A 314 -14.97 -13.91 9.19
N ILE A 315 -15.83 -14.00 8.19
CA ILE A 315 -15.46 -14.50 6.86
C ILE A 315 -14.99 -13.29 6.03
N ASN A 316 -13.79 -13.40 5.47
CA ASN A 316 -13.28 -12.43 4.50
C ASN A 316 -13.86 -12.81 3.14
N GLN A 317 -14.65 -11.93 2.55
CA GLN A 317 -15.04 -12.07 1.14
C GLN A 317 -14.24 -11.06 0.31
N GLU A 318 -13.65 -11.52 -0.78
CA GLU A 318 -13.05 -10.61 -1.76
C GLU A 318 -14.15 -9.71 -2.32
N TYR A 319 -13.97 -8.40 -2.15
CA TYR A 319 -14.89 -7.41 -2.66
C TYR A 319 -14.38 -6.88 -3.99
N HIS A 320 -15.05 -7.28 -5.08
CA HIS A 320 -14.76 -6.77 -6.41
C HIS A 320 -15.50 -5.44 -6.62
N HIS A 321 -14.77 -4.33 -6.52
CA HIS A 321 -15.32 -3.05 -6.94
C HIS A 321 -15.35 -2.98 -8.48
N SER A 322 -16.53 -2.73 -9.05
CA SER A 322 -16.82 -2.89 -10.48
C SER A 322 -16.08 -1.92 -11.42
N ASN A 323 -15.26 -1.02 -10.90
CA ASN A 323 -14.65 0.08 -11.64
C ASN A 323 -13.11 0.02 -11.71
N GLY A 324 -12.47 -0.99 -11.11
CA GLY A 324 -11.01 -1.16 -11.17
C GLY A 324 -10.19 -0.13 -10.40
N HIS A 325 -10.82 0.65 -9.50
CA HIS A 325 -10.09 1.64 -8.71
C HIS A 325 -9.21 0.99 -7.65
N THR A 326 -7.97 1.49 -7.58
CA THR A 326 -6.97 1.01 -6.63
C THR A 326 -6.99 1.78 -5.30
N HIS A 327 -7.83 2.81 -5.20
CA HIS A 327 -7.85 3.80 -4.12
C HIS A 327 -6.52 4.57 -3.92
N LEU A 328 -5.56 4.40 -4.83
CA LEU A 328 -4.37 5.23 -4.96
C LEU A 328 -4.76 6.54 -5.67
N GLN A 329 -4.40 7.66 -5.05
CA GLN A 329 -4.56 8.98 -5.64
C GLN A 329 -3.18 9.52 -6.02
N LEU A 330 -3.10 10.15 -7.19
CA LEU A 330 -1.92 10.82 -7.70
C LEU A 330 -2.19 12.33 -7.76
N CYS A 331 -1.20 13.13 -7.40
CA CYS A 331 -1.21 14.56 -7.68
C CYS A 331 -0.13 14.86 -8.72
N ASN A 332 -0.55 15.38 -9.87
CA ASN A 332 0.37 15.83 -10.92
C ASN A 332 -0.03 17.25 -11.35
N GLY A 333 0.89 18.20 -11.15
CA GLY A 333 0.60 19.62 -11.27
C GLY A 333 -0.49 20.06 -10.30
N ARG A 334 -1.57 20.67 -10.80
CA ARG A 334 -2.74 21.09 -10.00
C ARG A 334 -3.93 20.13 -10.10
N LYS A 335 -3.69 18.88 -10.54
CA LYS A 335 -4.74 17.89 -10.76
C LYS A 335 -4.53 16.67 -9.87
N ILE A 336 -5.65 16.16 -9.35
CA ILE A 336 -5.71 14.92 -8.59
C ILE A 336 -6.36 13.85 -9.46
N PHE A 337 -5.68 12.72 -9.55
CA PHE A 337 -6.10 11.56 -10.32
C PHE A 337 -6.42 10.38 -9.42
N SER A 338 -7.38 9.57 -9.83
CA SER A 338 -7.64 8.25 -9.25
C SER A 338 -7.09 7.17 -10.14
N VAL A 339 -6.17 6.38 -9.60
CA VAL A 339 -5.47 5.35 -10.38
C VAL A 339 -6.33 4.10 -10.53
N ARG A 340 -6.46 3.63 -11.76
CA ARG A 340 -6.96 2.30 -12.11
C ARG A 340 -5.84 1.45 -12.68
N CYS A 341 -5.88 0.16 -12.39
CA CYS A 341 -5.05 -0.84 -13.04
C CYS A 341 -5.80 -2.16 -13.14
N SER A 342 -5.32 -3.06 -14.01
CA SER A 342 -5.86 -4.41 -14.11
C SER A 342 -5.65 -5.16 -12.79
N PRO A 343 -6.62 -5.99 -12.36
CA PRO A 343 -6.39 -6.94 -11.29
C PRO A 343 -5.17 -7.81 -11.63
N GLU A 344 -4.37 -8.16 -10.62
CA GLU A 344 -3.16 -8.98 -10.78
C GLU A 344 -1.94 -8.30 -11.43
N SER A 345 -2.07 -7.05 -11.92
CA SER A 345 -0.90 -6.25 -12.31
C SER A 345 -0.08 -5.79 -11.10
N PHE A 346 1.20 -5.53 -11.32
CA PHE A 346 2.01 -4.72 -10.40
C PHE A 346 2.02 -3.27 -10.86
N ILE A 347 2.01 -2.35 -9.91
CA ILE A 347 2.20 -0.92 -10.14
C ILE A 347 3.64 -0.57 -9.78
N VAL A 348 4.37 0.08 -10.66
CA VAL A 348 5.70 0.63 -10.42
C VAL A 348 5.59 2.13 -10.30
N GLN A 349 6.18 2.66 -9.25
CA GLN A 349 6.15 4.08 -8.88
C GLN A 349 7.57 4.63 -8.73
N VAL A 350 7.82 5.81 -9.28
CA VAL A 350 9.11 6.50 -9.18
C VAL A 350 9.23 7.21 -7.83
N GLY A 351 10.34 6.95 -7.13
CA GLY A 351 10.68 7.63 -5.88
C GLY A 351 11.66 8.79 -6.06
N GLU A 352 11.84 9.59 -5.00
CA GLU A 352 12.70 10.78 -5.03
C GLU A 352 14.16 10.47 -5.34
N ALA A 353 14.70 9.32 -4.92
CA ALA A 353 16.09 9.00 -5.26
C ALA A 353 16.26 8.77 -6.77
N ALA A 354 15.27 8.21 -7.47
CA ALA A 354 15.35 8.08 -8.93
C ALA A 354 15.26 9.44 -9.64
N ASP A 355 14.39 10.31 -9.15
CA ASP A 355 14.26 11.70 -9.61
C ASP A 355 15.60 12.45 -9.47
N ILE A 356 16.20 12.42 -8.27
CA ILE A 356 17.49 13.05 -7.97
C ILE A 356 18.63 12.43 -8.81
N LEU A 357 18.75 11.10 -8.83
CA LEU A 357 19.84 10.41 -9.54
C LEU A 357 19.74 10.54 -11.07
N SER A 358 18.56 10.85 -11.59
CA SER A 358 18.33 11.13 -13.01
C SER A 358 18.38 12.62 -13.34
N SER A 359 18.68 13.49 -12.36
CA SER A 359 18.68 14.95 -12.49
C SER A 359 17.33 15.51 -13.00
N GLY A 360 16.21 15.01 -12.49
CA GLY A 360 14.87 15.48 -12.85
C GLY A 360 14.37 15.00 -14.21
N LYS A 361 14.99 13.96 -14.78
CA LYS A 361 14.52 13.30 -16.01
C LYS A 361 13.41 12.28 -15.73
N LEU A 362 13.37 11.70 -14.53
CA LEU A 362 12.25 10.90 -14.04
C LEU A 362 11.41 11.73 -13.06
N ASN A 363 10.11 11.46 -13.00
CA ASN A 363 9.18 12.22 -12.17
C ASN A 363 8.81 11.46 -10.89
N SER A 364 9.29 11.91 -9.72
CA SER A 364 8.84 11.34 -8.45
C SER A 364 7.33 11.51 -8.24
N THR A 365 6.69 10.48 -7.67
CA THR A 365 5.23 10.40 -7.64
C THR A 365 4.64 10.89 -6.32
N LEU A 366 3.92 12.02 -6.36
CA LEU A 366 3.15 12.50 -5.20
C LEU A 366 1.84 11.75 -5.09
N HIS A 367 1.67 10.97 -4.02
CA HIS A 367 0.53 10.06 -3.92
C HIS A 367 -0.05 9.98 -2.51
N SER A 368 -1.29 9.52 -2.42
CA SER A 368 -1.99 9.20 -1.17
C SER A 368 -2.91 7.99 -1.35
N VAL A 369 -3.40 7.43 -0.25
CA VAL A 369 -4.33 6.29 -0.28
C VAL A 369 -5.64 6.74 0.36
N SER A 370 -6.72 6.68 -0.42
CA SER A 370 -8.05 7.18 -0.04
C SER A 370 -8.98 6.09 0.46
N ARG A 371 -9.88 6.43 1.40
CA ARG A 371 -10.95 5.53 1.81
C ARG A 371 -12.13 5.58 0.82
N PRO A 372 -12.80 4.45 0.54
CA PRO A 372 -14.07 4.45 -0.17
C PRO A 372 -15.13 5.25 0.60
N LEU A 373 -15.90 6.07 -0.11
CA LEU A 373 -16.95 6.92 0.47
C LEU A 373 -18.23 6.14 0.79
N SER A 374 -18.60 5.21 -0.09
CA SER A 374 -19.88 4.49 -0.06
C SER A 374 -19.85 3.22 0.79
N PHE A 375 -18.67 2.75 1.20
CA PHE A 375 -18.49 1.48 1.89
C PHE A 375 -17.42 1.59 2.98
N THR A 376 -17.85 1.84 4.22
CA THR A 376 -16.94 2.09 5.35
C THR A 376 -16.33 0.81 5.94
N ASP A 377 -16.98 -0.34 5.72
CA ASP A 377 -16.58 -1.65 6.26
C ASP A 377 -15.70 -2.46 5.29
N ILE A 378 -15.05 -1.77 4.36
CA ILE A 378 -14.07 -2.36 3.44
C ILE A 378 -12.66 -2.06 3.93
N SER A 379 -11.84 -3.09 4.02
CA SER A 379 -10.39 -2.94 4.18
C SER A 379 -9.67 -3.04 2.85
N ARG A 380 -8.44 -2.54 2.80
CA ARG A 380 -7.58 -2.57 1.62
C ARG A 380 -6.25 -3.22 1.97
N GLU A 381 -5.94 -4.29 1.28
CA GLU A 381 -4.71 -5.08 1.47
C GLU A 381 -3.79 -4.86 0.29
N THR A 382 -2.51 -4.60 0.57
CA THR A 382 -1.50 -4.42 -0.49
C THR A 382 -0.15 -4.92 -0.01
N PHE A 383 0.67 -5.38 -0.95
CA PHE A 383 2.05 -5.74 -0.71
C PHE A 383 2.96 -4.85 -1.54
N VAL A 384 3.99 -4.31 -0.91
CA VAL A 384 4.83 -3.26 -1.47
C VAL A 384 6.30 -3.60 -1.25
N VAL A 385 7.13 -3.36 -2.26
CA VAL A 385 8.60 -3.52 -2.21
C VAL A 385 9.26 -2.21 -2.56
N PHE A 386 10.06 -1.69 -1.62
CA PHE A 386 10.84 -0.47 -1.78
C PHE A 386 12.24 -0.81 -2.25
N LEU A 387 12.57 -0.39 -3.48
CA LEU A 387 13.89 -0.51 -4.07
C LEU A 387 14.63 0.81 -3.86
N GLN A 388 15.79 0.73 -3.24
CA GLN A 388 16.55 1.88 -2.78
C GLN A 388 18.03 1.71 -3.12
N PRO A 389 18.80 2.81 -3.20
CA PRO A 389 20.23 2.69 -3.36
C PRO A 389 20.90 2.27 -2.04
N SER A 390 22.18 1.94 -2.11
CA SER A 390 23.01 1.72 -0.92
C SER A 390 22.98 2.93 0.02
N TRP A 391 23.06 2.66 1.32
CA TRP A 391 22.97 3.70 2.35
C TRP A 391 24.05 4.79 2.22
N ASP A 392 25.21 4.42 1.71
CA ASP A 392 26.36 5.28 1.43
C ASP A 392 26.33 5.93 0.04
N LYS A 393 25.33 5.63 -0.80
CA LYS A 393 25.18 6.26 -2.11
C LYS A 393 25.04 7.77 -1.95
N THR A 394 25.96 8.51 -2.55
CA THR A 394 25.90 9.98 -2.59
C THR A 394 24.83 10.44 -3.59
N LEU A 395 24.01 11.39 -3.15
CA LEU A 395 23.05 12.11 -3.98
C LEU A 395 23.64 13.47 -4.37
N SER A 396 23.65 13.79 -5.66
CA SER A 396 24.07 15.10 -6.15
C SER A 396 22.85 15.90 -6.61
N CYS A 397 22.84 17.19 -6.29
CA CYS A 397 21.86 18.15 -6.77
C CYS A 397 22.35 18.89 -8.02
N SER A 398 23.61 18.65 -8.45
CA SER A 398 24.16 19.28 -9.63
C SER A 398 23.36 18.86 -10.88
N GLY A 399 22.79 19.84 -11.59
CA GLY A 399 21.90 19.61 -12.73
C GLY A 399 20.41 19.45 -12.37
N TYR A 400 20.07 19.39 -11.08
CA TYR A 400 18.69 19.46 -10.62
C TYR A 400 18.27 20.94 -10.53
N CYS A 401 17.56 21.44 -11.55
CA CYS A 401 16.90 22.75 -11.42
C CYS A 401 15.85 22.66 -10.31
N LEU A 402 16.12 23.27 -9.17
CA LEU A 402 15.15 23.46 -8.08
C LEU A 402 14.05 24.49 -8.43
N ASP A 403 13.95 24.89 -9.71
CA ASP A 403 13.05 25.90 -10.27
C ASP A 403 11.55 25.56 -10.12
N THR A 404 11.20 24.47 -9.44
CA THR A 404 9.81 24.18 -9.08
C THR A 404 9.21 25.28 -8.17
N GLU A 405 10.03 26.11 -7.52
CA GLU A 405 9.56 27.29 -6.77
C GLU A 405 9.23 28.51 -7.66
N GLU A 406 9.78 28.64 -8.88
CA GLU A 406 9.51 29.82 -9.72
C GLU A 406 8.19 29.75 -10.50
N GLN A 407 7.61 28.56 -10.70
CA GLN A 407 6.28 28.45 -11.33
C GLN A 407 5.12 28.66 -10.35
N SER A 408 5.36 28.57 -9.04
CA SER A 408 4.36 28.87 -8.01
C SER A 408 4.38 30.34 -7.59
N SER A 409 5.56 30.96 -7.53
CA SER A 409 5.72 32.35 -7.06
C SER A 409 5.31 33.41 -8.09
N HIS A 410 5.50 33.19 -9.40
CA HIS A 410 5.07 34.17 -10.41
C HIS A 410 3.56 34.23 -10.70
N ASN A 411 2.77 33.27 -10.18
CA ASN A 411 1.31 33.26 -10.35
C ASN A 411 0.54 33.86 -9.16
N ILE A 412 1.21 34.12 -8.03
CA ILE A 412 0.56 34.72 -6.86
C ILE A 412 0.39 36.24 -7.04
N GLU A 413 1.27 36.90 -7.81
CA GLU A 413 1.30 38.37 -7.86
C GLU A 413 0.54 39.01 -9.04
N THR A 414 0.01 38.25 -10.00
CA THR A 414 -0.66 38.82 -11.20
C THR A 414 -2.16 38.54 -11.36
N SER A 415 -2.84 37.93 -10.39
CA SER A 415 -4.29 37.68 -10.50
C SER A 415 -5.19 38.59 -9.63
N ILE A 416 -4.64 39.58 -8.92
CA ILE A 416 -5.44 40.63 -8.26
C ILE A 416 -5.82 41.75 -9.25
N ILE A 417 -6.29 41.41 -10.45
CA ILE A 417 -7.11 42.32 -11.25
C ILE A 417 -8.24 41.49 -11.88
N SER A 418 -9.45 41.90 -11.54
CA SER A 418 -10.75 41.33 -11.91
C SER A 418 -10.84 40.79 -13.34
N ASN A 419 -11.41 39.59 -13.49
CA ASN A 419 -12.66 39.39 -14.24
C ASN A 419 -13.28 38.03 -13.91
N GLY A 420 -14.58 38.04 -13.66
CA GLY A 420 -15.31 36.94 -13.03
C GLY A 420 -15.30 35.62 -13.80
N ALA A 421 -14.76 34.59 -13.15
CA ALA A 421 -15.11 33.19 -13.37
C ALA A 421 -15.03 32.48 -12.00
N ALA A 422 -16.19 32.12 -11.45
CA ALA A 422 -16.35 31.62 -10.07
C ALA A 422 -15.91 30.14 -9.90
N GLY A 423 -14.73 29.76 -10.41
CA GLY A 423 -14.28 28.36 -10.43
C GLY A 423 -12.84 28.06 -10.00
N SER A 424 -11.96 29.05 -9.79
CA SER A 424 -10.53 28.76 -9.53
C SER A 424 -10.12 28.73 -8.06
N CYS A 425 -10.86 29.36 -7.15
CA CYS A 425 -10.39 29.57 -5.78
C CYS A 425 -10.35 28.30 -4.91
N ASP A 426 -11.20 27.31 -5.17
CA ASP A 426 -11.31 26.11 -4.31
C ASP A 426 -10.24 25.07 -4.66
N GLU A 427 -9.87 24.90 -5.93
CA GLU A 427 -8.77 23.98 -6.32
C GLU A 427 -7.40 24.53 -5.88
N ASP A 428 -7.17 25.84 -5.94
CA ASP A 428 -5.91 26.45 -5.48
C ASP A 428 -5.72 26.32 -3.96
N VAL A 429 -6.78 26.52 -3.15
CA VAL A 429 -6.75 26.30 -1.70
C VAL A 429 -6.48 24.83 -1.36
N ARG A 430 -7.12 23.88 -2.08
CA ARG A 430 -6.91 22.44 -1.87
C ARG A 430 -5.49 21.99 -2.20
N MET A 431 -4.92 22.52 -3.26
CA MET A 431 -3.52 22.25 -3.62
C MET A 431 -2.57 22.77 -2.54
N GLN A 432 -2.87 23.93 -1.96
CA GLN A 432 -2.09 24.47 -0.85
C GLN A 432 -2.18 23.57 0.39
N GLU A 433 -3.36 23.05 0.75
CA GLU A 433 -3.53 22.09 1.85
C GLU A 433 -2.72 20.80 1.65
N ILE A 434 -2.57 20.32 0.40
CA ILE A 434 -1.73 19.16 0.08
C ILE A 434 -0.24 19.49 0.25
N LEU A 435 0.20 20.62 -0.31
CA LEU A 435 1.59 21.05 -0.26
C LEU A 435 2.07 21.34 1.18
N GLU A 436 1.19 21.85 2.04
CA GLU A 436 1.47 22.02 3.47
C GLU A 436 1.78 20.70 4.19
N LYS A 437 1.28 19.57 3.67
CA LYS A 437 1.55 18.23 4.22
C LYS A 437 2.86 17.62 3.74
N ILE A 438 3.59 18.30 2.85
CA ILE A 438 4.78 17.79 2.17
C ILE A 438 5.99 18.65 2.52
N PRO A 439 7.00 18.12 3.20
CA PRO A 439 8.24 18.83 3.39
C PRO A 439 8.94 19.04 2.03
N PRO A 440 9.31 20.29 1.67
CA PRO A 440 9.92 20.58 0.38
C PRO A 440 11.26 19.84 0.22
N LEU A 441 11.61 19.48 -1.01
CA LEU A 441 12.87 18.75 -1.26
C LEU A 441 14.10 19.58 -0.85
N SER A 442 14.06 20.91 -1.08
CA SER A 442 15.10 21.87 -0.70
C SER A 442 15.41 21.91 0.80
N SER A 443 14.46 21.56 1.68
CA SER A 443 14.71 21.49 3.13
C SER A 443 15.32 20.15 3.59
N ARG A 444 15.32 19.15 2.70
CA ARG A 444 15.68 17.75 3.01
C ARG A 444 16.94 17.30 2.29
N LEU A 445 17.20 17.84 1.10
CA LEU A 445 18.29 17.48 0.21
C LEU A 445 19.42 18.51 0.29
N ARG A 446 20.67 18.03 0.35
CA ARG A 446 21.88 18.86 0.32
C ARG A 446 22.90 18.22 -0.61
N GLU A 447 23.70 19.05 -1.28
CA GLU A 447 24.76 18.57 -2.17
C GLU A 447 25.70 17.61 -1.44
N GLY A 448 25.96 16.46 -2.06
CA GLY A 448 26.89 15.46 -1.54
C GLY A 448 26.39 14.65 -0.35
N MET A 449 25.10 14.76 0.04
CA MET A 449 24.58 13.93 1.13
C MET A 449 24.40 12.48 0.71
N THR A 450 24.59 11.57 1.66
CA THR A 450 24.31 10.14 1.46
C THR A 450 22.82 9.85 1.48
N PHE A 451 22.40 8.76 0.83
CA PHE A 451 21.03 8.29 0.88
C PHE A 451 20.55 8.03 2.32
N ALA A 452 21.42 7.54 3.20
CA ALA A 452 21.09 7.35 4.61
C ALA A 452 20.81 8.67 5.35
N GLU A 453 21.55 9.74 5.05
CA GLU A 453 21.27 11.06 5.59
C GLU A 453 19.95 11.61 5.05
N PHE A 454 19.70 11.44 3.75
CA PHE A 454 18.47 11.90 3.10
C PHE A 454 17.27 11.18 3.68
N SER A 455 17.31 9.84 3.74
CA SER A 455 16.26 9.02 4.34
C SER A 455 15.98 9.39 5.79
N ARG A 456 17.01 9.63 6.62
CA ARG A 456 16.83 10.08 8.01
C ARG A 456 16.19 11.46 8.10
N GLN A 457 16.64 12.41 7.28
CA GLN A 457 16.11 13.78 7.28
C GLN A 457 14.67 13.81 6.79
N THR A 458 14.36 13.11 5.70
CA THR A 458 13.00 12.95 5.17
C THR A 458 12.09 12.30 6.21
N THR A 459 12.49 11.17 6.80
CA THR A 459 11.70 10.49 7.85
C THR A 459 11.45 11.41 9.05
N LYS A 460 12.45 12.18 9.47
CA LYS A 460 12.32 13.12 10.59
C LYS A 460 11.31 14.23 10.29
N GLN A 461 11.30 14.79 9.08
CA GLN A 461 10.39 15.88 8.73
C GLN A 461 8.94 15.40 8.53
N TYR A 462 8.75 14.19 7.99
CA TYR A 462 7.41 13.61 7.90
C TYR A 462 6.90 13.12 9.26
N TYR A 463 7.69 12.33 10.00
CA TYR A 463 7.18 11.51 11.12
C TYR A 463 7.89 11.72 12.46
N GLY A 464 8.93 12.58 12.52
CA GLY A 464 9.67 12.86 13.74
C GLY A 464 8.86 13.65 14.78
N GLY A 465 9.49 13.95 15.93
CA GLY A 465 8.89 14.86 16.91
C GLY A 465 8.77 16.28 16.32
N GLY A 466 7.54 16.75 16.09
CA GLY A 466 7.23 17.97 15.35
C GLY A 466 7.16 17.79 13.83
N GLY A 467 7.17 16.54 13.33
CA GLY A 467 7.00 16.25 11.91
C GLY A 467 5.56 16.52 11.43
N ILE A 468 5.44 16.84 10.13
CA ILE A 468 4.19 17.32 9.52
C ILE A 468 3.05 16.27 9.63
N GLN A 469 3.39 14.98 9.70
CA GLN A 469 2.45 13.86 9.73
C GLN A 469 2.57 12.99 10.99
N GLN A 470 3.09 13.54 12.10
CA GLN A 470 3.35 12.80 13.35
C GLN A 470 2.11 12.11 13.96
N ASN A 471 0.91 12.62 13.69
CA ASN A 471 -0.35 12.19 14.33
C ASN A 471 -1.20 11.22 13.50
N ASN A 472 -0.71 10.77 12.34
CA ASN A 472 -1.43 9.82 11.50
C ASN A 472 -1.05 8.36 11.76
#